data_AF-A0A425VVA9-F1
#
_entry.id   AF-A0A425VVA9-F1
#
_cell.length_a   1.000
_cell.length_b   1.000
_cell.length_c   1.000
_cell.angle_alpha   90.00
_cell.angle_beta   90.00
_cell.angle_gamma   90.00
#
_symmetry.space_group_name_H-M   'P 1'
#
loop_
_entity.id
_entity.type
_entity.pdbx_description
1 polymer ?
#
loop_
_entity_poly.entity_id
_entity_poly.type
_entity_poly.pdbx_seq_one_letter_code
_entity_poly.pdbx_strand_id
1 'polypeptide(L)'
;MELPKDKKVIKTRHNKVVYDCGDTVVKVFNATKPHADVFNEALNLARADQAGIDVPQLVEVSKVDGSWALSTKKVEGKTMRELVDEDPSKLDDVMKDFVNLQLDIHKHRNDLLNRQKDKYTRMINSVSEVLDESTRYDLLMRLDGMPNHQKICHGDFVPSNVIVRPDGTYCVCDWAHASQGDGSADCAVSYLHFKLNGQDDFAKSYLNTYCELQGTTVEYVSQWFPIVAAAELARGRVVEKDFLLSWISVGDYE
;
A
#
# COMPACT_ATOMS: atom_id res chain seq x y z
N MET A 1 -8.78 3.05 -25.15
CA MET A 1 -7.57 3.73 -25.62
C MET A 1 -6.78 2.80 -26.52
N GLU A 2 -5.97 3.34 -27.42
CA GLU A 2 -5.00 2.54 -28.19
C GLU A 2 -3.60 2.80 -27.62
N LEU A 3 -2.85 1.73 -27.34
CA LEU A 3 -1.47 1.90 -26.89
C LEU A 3 -0.56 2.17 -28.09
N PRO A 4 0.43 3.06 -27.98
CA PRO A 4 1.34 3.35 -29.07
C PRO A 4 2.16 2.11 -29.48
N LYS A 5 2.63 2.11 -30.73
CA LYS A 5 3.37 0.97 -31.30
C LYS A 5 4.72 0.76 -30.65
N ASP A 6 5.37 1.85 -30.25
CA ASP A 6 6.69 1.93 -29.62
C ASP A 6 6.66 1.86 -28.08
N LYS A 7 5.51 1.49 -27.50
CA LYS A 7 5.37 1.27 -26.06
C LYS A 7 6.42 0.31 -25.52
N LYS A 8 6.90 0.58 -24.31
CA LYS A 8 7.88 -0.28 -23.61
C LYS A 8 7.22 -0.89 -22.38
N VAL A 9 7.48 -2.16 -22.13
CA VAL A 9 7.04 -2.80 -20.89
C VAL A 9 7.94 -2.32 -19.76
N ILE A 10 7.35 -1.66 -18.76
CA ILE A 10 8.04 -1.30 -17.51
C ILE A 10 8.05 -2.51 -16.57
N LYS A 11 6.89 -3.16 -16.41
CA LYS A 11 6.73 -4.23 -15.43
C LYS A 11 5.61 -5.19 -15.81
N THR A 12 5.87 -6.48 -15.68
CA THR A 12 4.88 -7.54 -15.83
C THR A 12 4.60 -8.18 -14.48
N ARG A 13 3.33 -8.25 -14.10
CA ARG A 13 2.81 -8.99 -12.94
C ARG A 13 1.74 -9.97 -13.42
N HIS A 14 1.41 -10.96 -12.59
CA HIS A 14 0.39 -11.98 -12.93
C HIS A 14 -0.98 -11.37 -13.29
N ASN A 15 -1.31 -10.20 -12.74
CA ASN A 15 -2.61 -9.54 -12.91
C ASN A 15 -2.58 -8.25 -13.74
N LYS A 16 -1.41 -7.75 -14.12
CA LYS A 16 -1.28 -6.48 -14.85
C LYS A 16 0.06 -6.37 -15.59
N VAL A 17 0.05 -5.59 -16.67
CA VAL A 17 1.26 -5.12 -17.36
C VAL A 17 1.27 -3.61 -17.34
N VAL A 18 2.42 -3.03 -17.01
CA VAL A 18 2.62 -1.57 -17.00
C VAL A 18 3.46 -1.18 -18.20
N TYR A 19 2.96 -0.24 -19.01
CA TYR A 19 3.58 0.24 -20.23
C TYR A 19 4.01 1.70 -20.09
N ASP A 20 5.22 2.01 -20.54
CA ASP A 20 5.64 3.36 -20.89
C ASP A 20 5.14 3.65 -22.32
N CYS A 21 4.33 4.70 -22.45
CA CYS A 21 3.71 5.14 -23.70
C CYS A 21 4.21 6.54 -24.12
N GLY A 22 5.39 6.96 -23.67
CA GLY A 22 5.93 8.30 -23.91
C GLY A 22 5.48 9.27 -22.83
N ASP A 23 4.44 10.06 -23.10
CA ASP A 23 3.91 11.06 -22.15
C ASP A 23 3.05 10.44 -21.03
N THR A 24 2.64 9.18 -21.19
CA THR A 24 1.79 8.48 -20.22
C THR A 24 2.36 7.13 -19.82
N VAL A 25 1.96 6.70 -18.62
CA VAL A 25 2.15 5.33 -18.15
C VAL A 25 0.78 4.66 -18.11
N VAL A 26 0.66 3.47 -18.69
CA VAL A 26 -0.60 2.74 -18.79
C VAL A 26 -0.49 1.40 -18.08
N LYS A 27 -1.30 1.21 -17.04
CA LYS A 27 -1.47 -0.06 -16.33
C LYS A 27 -2.64 -0.81 -16.96
N VAL A 28 -2.36 -1.85 -17.73
CA VAL A 28 -3.36 -2.73 -18.34
C VAL A 28 -3.55 -3.95 -17.45
N PHE A 29 -4.77 -4.16 -16.96
CA PHE A 29 -5.10 -5.27 -16.08
C PHE A 29 -5.46 -6.51 -16.90
N ASN A 30 -5.35 -7.70 -16.31
CA ASN A 30 -5.83 -8.91 -16.95
C ASN A 30 -7.36 -8.94 -17.03
N ALA A 31 -7.91 -9.73 -17.95
CA ALA A 31 -9.36 -9.80 -18.18
C ALA A 31 -10.17 -10.31 -16.96
N THR A 32 -9.51 -10.99 -16.02
CA THR A 32 -10.15 -11.53 -14.82
C THR A 32 -10.22 -10.52 -13.67
N LYS A 33 -9.52 -9.38 -13.75
CA LYS A 33 -9.55 -8.35 -12.71
C LYS A 33 -10.94 -7.70 -12.70
N PRO A 34 -11.63 -7.67 -11.54
CA PRO A 34 -12.91 -6.98 -11.45
C PRO A 34 -12.77 -5.51 -11.86
N HIS A 35 -13.65 -5.03 -12.73
CA HIS A 35 -13.63 -3.63 -13.19
C HIS A 35 -13.78 -2.65 -12.01
N ALA A 36 -14.54 -3.04 -10.98
CA ALA A 36 -14.70 -2.27 -9.75
C ALA A 36 -13.37 -1.96 -9.07
N ASP A 37 -12.40 -2.88 -9.09
CA ASP A 37 -11.08 -2.66 -8.50
C ASP A 37 -10.27 -1.63 -9.30
N VAL A 38 -10.37 -1.66 -10.64
CA VAL A 38 -9.69 -0.70 -11.52
C VAL A 38 -10.26 0.71 -11.30
N PHE A 39 -11.59 0.83 -11.24
CA PHE A 39 -12.24 2.09 -10.94
C PHE A 39 -11.96 2.57 -9.52
N ASN A 40 -11.86 1.67 -8.55
CA ASN A 40 -11.49 2.01 -7.18
C ASN A 40 -10.06 2.56 -7.10
N GLU A 41 -9.12 1.99 -7.84
CA GLU A 41 -7.75 2.52 -7.93
C GLU A 41 -7.74 3.95 -8.51
N ALA A 42 -8.45 4.18 -9.61
CA ALA A 42 -8.57 5.50 -10.21
C ALA A 42 -9.21 6.52 -9.26
N LEU A 43 -10.28 6.12 -8.56
CA LEU A 43 -10.98 6.95 -7.60
C LEU A 43 -10.10 7.29 -6.39
N ASN A 44 -9.35 6.32 -5.88
CA ASN A 44 -8.42 6.54 -4.77
C ASN A 44 -7.28 7.48 -5.17
N LEU A 45 -6.73 7.32 -6.37
CA LEU A 45 -5.72 8.24 -6.93
C LEU A 45 -6.26 9.67 -7.00
N ALA A 46 -7.46 9.86 -7.56
CA ALA A 46 -8.10 11.17 -7.64
C ALA A 46 -8.40 11.79 -6.25
N ARG A 47 -8.73 10.96 -5.25
CA ARG A 47 -8.96 11.42 -3.87
C ARG A 47 -7.67 11.83 -3.17
N ALA A 48 -6.56 11.14 -3.43
CA ALA A 48 -5.24 11.52 -2.93
C ALA A 48 -4.77 12.85 -3.54
N ASP A 49 -4.93 13.01 -4.86
CA ASP A 49 -4.68 14.26 -5.58
C ASP A 49 -5.52 15.43 -5.00
N GLN A 50 -6.84 15.22 -4.84
CA GLN A 50 -7.74 16.21 -4.25
C GLN A 50 -7.34 16.60 -2.81
N ALA A 51 -6.73 15.68 -2.07
CA ALA A 51 -6.25 15.95 -0.71
C ALA A 51 -4.93 16.74 -0.68
N GLY A 52 -4.32 17.02 -1.84
CA GLY A 52 -3.06 17.75 -1.98
C GLY A 52 -1.81 16.87 -1.88
N ILE A 53 -1.95 15.55 -2.03
CA ILE A 53 -0.81 14.63 -2.07
C ILE A 53 -0.27 14.61 -3.51
N ASP A 54 1.05 14.68 -3.68
CA ASP A 54 1.68 14.59 -4.99
C ASP A 54 1.59 13.15 -5.54
N VAL A 55 0.76 12.98 -6.56
CA VAL A 55 0.47 11.71 -7.22
C VAL A 55 0.54 11.85 -8.74
N PRO A 56 0.71 10.76 -9.50
CA PRO A 56 0.63 10.83 -10.96
C PRO A 56 -0.74 11.33 -11.40
N GLN A 57 -0.77 12.35 -12.27
CA GLN A 57 -2.02 12.90 -12.77
C GLN A 57 -2.81 11.83 -13.53
N LEU A 58 -4.03 11.55 -13.08
CA LEU A 58 -4.97 10.68 -13.77
C LEU A 58 -5.33 11.28 -15.15
N VAL A 59 -5.19 10.47 -16.20
CA VAL A 59 -5.55 10.87 -17.58
C VAL A 59 -6.89 10.25 -17.96
N GLU A 60 -6.97 8.92 -17.92
CA GLU A 60 -8.21 8.21 -18.26
C GLU A 60 -8.26 6.78 -17.70
N VAL A 61 -9.48 6.23 -17.66
CA VAL A 61 -9.75 4.81 -17.45
C VAL A 61 -10.53 4.31 -18.66
N SER A 62 -9.96 3.38 -19.43
CA SER A 62 -10.61 2.86 -20.63
C SER A 62 -10.17 1.43 -20.92
N LYS A 63 -10.76 0.81 -21.96
CA LYS A 63 -10.34 -0.54 -22.39
C LYS A 63 -9.17 -0.48 -23.38
N VAL A 64 -8.27 -1.44 -23.26
CA VAL A 64 -7.22 -1.82 -24.22
C VAL A 64 -7.42 -3.29 -24.54
N ASP A 65 -7.65 -3.64 -25.80
CA ASP A 65 -7.84 -5.03 -26.25
C ASP A 65 -8.85 -5.82 -25.38
N GLY A 66 -9.96 -5.17 -25.03
CA GLY A 66 -11.03 -5.74 -24.20
C GLY A 66 -10.79 -5.73 -22.69
N SER A 67 -9.56 -5.46 -22.22
CA SER A 67 -9.20 -5.40 -20.81
C SER A 67 -9.21 -3.97 -20.28
N TRP A 68 -9.61 -3.77 -19.02
CA TRP A 68 -9.58 -2.44 -18.41
C TRP A 68 -8.14 -1.97 -18.18
N ALA A 69 -7.91 -0.67 -18.36
CA ALA A 69 -6.64 -0.02 -18.19
C ALA A 69 -6.80 1.33 -17.49
N LEU A 70 -5.77 1.71 -16.72
CA LEU A 70 -5.63 3.00 -16.04
C LEU A 70 -4.42 3.72 -16.63
N SER A 71 -4.63 4.95 -17.09
CA SER A 71 -3.57 5.81 -17.65
C SER A 71 -3.33 7.02 -16.77
N THR A 72 -2.06 7.29 -16.49
CA THR A 72 -1.60 8.50 -15.80
C THR A 72 -0.55 9.19 -16.64
N LYS A 73 -0.32 10.49 -16.38
CA LYS A 73 0.88 11.14 -16.90
C LYS A 73 2.12 10.42 -16.39
N LYS A 74 3.14 10.35 -17.25
CA LYS A 74 4.44 9.84 -16.85
C LYS A 74 5.09 10.80 -15.86
N VAL A 75 5.69 10.24 -14.82
CA VAL A 75 6.51 10.96 -13.85
C VAL A 75 7.95 10.56 -14.09
N GLU A 76 8.79 11.53 -14.45
CA GLU A 76 10.22 11.31 -14.63
C GLU A 76 10.93 11.17 -13.28
N GLY A 77 11.83 10.19 -13.16
CA GLY A 77 12.56 9.94 -11.93
C GLY A 77 12.94 8.47 -11.75
N LYS A 78 13.51 8.17 -10.58
CA LYS A 78 13.79 6.80 -10.12
C LYS A 78 12.99 6.51 -8.87
N THR A 79 12.60 5.26 -8.68
CA THR A 79 11.98 4.85 -7.42
C THR A 79 13.00 4.91 -6.27
N MET A 80 12.54 5.16 -5.04
CA MET A 80 13.41 5.05 -3.85
C MET A 80 14.08 3.66 -3.77
N ARG A 81 13.38 2.61 -4.23
CA ARG A 81 13.96 1.27 -4.34
C ARG A 81 15.15 1.21 -5.28
N GLU A 82 15.03 1.77 -6.49
CA GLU A 82 16.12 1.80 -7.47
C GLU A 82 17.31 2.60 -6.95
N LEU A 83 17.09 3.69 -6.21
CA LEU A 83 18.18 4.46 -5.60
C LEU A 83 19.00 3.62 -4.61
N VAL A 84 18.34 2.81 -3.78
CA VAL A 84 19.00 1.90 -2.83
C VAL A 84 19.67 0.73 -3.55
N ASP A 85 19.04 0.18 -4.59
CA ASP A 85 19.61 -0.92 -5.38
C ASP A 85 20.89 -0.49 -6.13
N GLU A 86 20.94 0.76 -6.59
CA GLU A 86 22.12 1.34 -7.25
C GLU A 86 23.23 1.73 -6.27
N ASP A 87 22.85 2.24 -5.09
CA ASP A 87 23.79 2.67 -4.06
C ASP A 87 23.28 2.30 -2.65
N PRO A 88 23.63 1.10 -2.16
CA PRO A 88 23.19 0.63 -0.84
C PRO A 88 23.65 1.52 0.32
N SER A 89 24.67 2.38 0.13
CA SER A 89 25.14 3.29 1.18
C SER A 89 24.13 4.38 1.52
N LYS A 90 23.16 4.64 0.63
CA LYS A 90 22.08 5.63 0.82
C LYS A 90 20.89 5.09 1.60
N LEU A 91 20.93 3.82 2.01
CA LEU A 91 19.78 3.15 2.63
C LEU A 91 19.21 3.93 3.82
N ASP A 92 20.07 4.43 4.71
CA ASP A 92 19.65 5.13 5.93
C ASP A 92 19.00 6.49 5.62
N ASP A 93 19.53 7.23 4.63
CA ASP A 93 18.96 8.50 4.19
C ASP A 93 17.61 8.29 3.51
N VAL A 94 17.54 7.31 2.60
CA VAL A 94 16.30 6.94 1.90
C VAL A 94 15.25 6.43 2.90
N MET A 95 15.64 5.70 3.95
CA MET A 95 14.71 5.24 4.99
C MET A 95 14.07 6.42 5.74
N LYS A 96 14.87 7.41 6.15
CA LYS A 96 14.35 8.60 6.83
C LYS A 96 13.41 9.40 5.94
N ASP A 97 13.78 9.61 4.68
CA ASP A 97 12.93 10.29 3.70
C ASP A 97 11.62 9.53 3.45
N PHE A 98 11.71 8.21 3.31
CA PHE A 98 10.55 7.33 3.13
C PHE A 98 9.57 7.43 4.30
N VAL A 99 10.06 7.36 5.54
CA VAL A 99 9.22 7.52 6.74
C VAL A 99 8.65 8.93 6.83
N ASN A 100 9.45 9.98 6.62
CA ASN A 100 8.97 11.37 6.64
C ASN A 100 7.85 11.59 5.61
N LEU A 101 7.98 11.03 4.41
CA LEU A 101 6.95 11.09 3.39
C LEU A 101 5.66 10.37 3.83
N GLN A 102 5.75 9.22 4.48
CA GLN A 102 4.58 8.55 5.03
C GLN A 102 3.88 9.39 6.10
N LEU A 103 4.65 9.99 7.01
CA LEU A 103 4.12 10.87 8.05
C LEU A 103 3.50 12.13 7.44
N ASP A 104 4.04 12.62 6.34
CA ASP A 104 3.47 13.73 5.59
C ASP A 104 2.12 13.37 4.97
N ILE A 105 2.02 12.22 4.29
CA ILE A 105 0.74 11.65 3.80
C ILE A 105 -0.29 11.59 4.93
N HIS A 106 0.12 11.15 6.12
CA HIS A 106 -0.76 11.03 7.29
C HIS A 106 -1.28 12.38 7.83
N LYS A 107 -0.76 13.52 7.38
CA LYS A 107 -1.31 14.86 7.70
C LYS A 107 -2.54 15.20 6.83
N HIS A 108 -2.68 14.58 5.67
CA HIS A 108 -3.80 14.82 4.76
C HIS A 108 -5.08 14.09 5.18
N ARG A 109 -6.23 14.56 4.68
CA ARG A 109 -7.57 14.04 4.98
C ARG A 109 -8.42 13.98 3.72
N ASN A 110 -9.22 12.93 3.58
CA ASN A 110 -10.30 12.87 2.60
C ASN A 110 -11.40 11.92 3.12
N ASP A 111 -12.51 12.50 3.58
CA ASP A 111 -13.61 11.76 4.22
C ASP A 111 -14.37 10.82 3.27
N LEU A 112 -14.11 10.89 1.96
CA LEU A 112 -14.72 10.00 0.97
C LEU A 112 -13.93 8.71 0.76
N LEU A 113 -12.71 8.60 1.30
CA LEU A 113 -11.97 7.34 1.29
C LEU A 113 -12.68 6.30 2.18
N ASN A 114 -12.51 5.02 1.85
CA ASN A 114 -13.05 3.95 2.67
C ASN A 114 -12.47 4.02 4.08
N ARG A 115 -13.31 3.85 5.10
CA ARG A 115 -12.86 3.76 6.49
C ARG A 115 -12.05 2.48 6.68
N GLN A 116 -10.89 2.61 7.32
CA GLN A 116 -9.95 1.53 7.51
C GLN A 116 -10.54 0.39 8.35
N LYS A 117 -11.32 0.71 9.41
CA LYS A 117 -12.03 -0.29 10.21
C LYS A 117 -13.03 -1.09 9.37
N ASP A 118 -13.92 -0.42 8.64
CA ASP A 118 -14.91 -1.09 7.77
C ASP A 118 -14.23 -1.99 6.71
N LYS A 119 -13.10 -1.53 6.16
CA LYS A 119 -12.28 -2.31 5.25
C LYS A 119 -11.73 -3.57 5.92
N TYR A 120 -11.11 -3.46 7.09
CA TYR A 120 -10.56 -4.61 7.82
C TYR A 120 -11.66 -5.57 8.30
N THR A 121 -12.80 -5.07 8.79
CA THR A 121 -13.96 -5.89 9.15
C THR A 121 -14.41 -6.76 7.98
N ARG A 122 -14.56 -6.17 6.78
CA ARG A 122 -14.93 -6.93 5.58
C ARG A 122 -13.89 -7.98 5.23
N MET A 123 -12.60 -7.63 5.33
CA MET A 123 -11.50 -8.53 4.98
C MET A 123 -11.40 -9.72 5.96
N ILE A 124 -11.45 -9.46 7.26
CA ILE A 124 -11.45 -10.50 8.31
C ILE A 124 -12.65 -11.44 8.13
N ASN A 125 -13.84 -10.91 7.85
CA ASN A 125 -15.03 -11.73 7.62
C ASN A 125 -14.96 -12.58 6.35
N SER A 126 -14.16 -12.17 5.36
CA SER A 126 -14.04 -12.89 4.07
C SER A 126 -13.13 -14.12 4.09
N VAL A 127 -12.36 -14.34 5.17
CA VAL A 127 -11.39 -15.46 5.28
C VAL A 127 -11.90 -16.60 6.16
N SER A 128 -13.21 -16.90 6.11
CA SER A 128 -13.85 -17.97 6.90
C SER A 128 -13.26 -19.36 6.68
N GLU A 129 -12.71 -19.62 5.50
CA GLU A 129 -12.07 -20.89 5.15
C GLU A 129 -10.68 -21.06 5.79
N VAL A 130 -10.12 -19.98 6.36
CA VAL A 130 -8.77 -19.95 6.92
C VAL A 130 -8.79 -19.67 8.42
N LEU A 131 -9.66 -18.77 8.88
CA LEU A 131 -9.80 -18.38 10.28
C LEU A 131 -11.15 -18.83 10.81
N ASP A 132 -11.14 -19.52 11.96
CA ASP A 132 -12.35 -19.92 12.65
C ASP A 132 -13.13 -18.71 13.20
N GLU A 133 -14.37 -18.95 13.64
CA GLU A 133 -15.26 -17.91 14.14
C GLU A 133 -14.72 -17.22 15.40
N SER A 134 -14.08 -17.95 16.32
CA SER A 134 -13.53 -17.39 17.55
C SER A 134 -12.38 -16.44 17.24
N THR A 135 -11.41 -16.88 16.43
CA THR A 135 -10.27 -16.06 16.01
C THR A 135 -10.75 -14.79 15.30
N ARG A 136 -11.75 -14.88 14.42
CA ARG A 136 -12.31 -13.71 13.74
C ARG A 136 -13.03 -12.77 14.71
N TYR A 137 -13.80 -13.31 15.66
CA TYR A 137 -14.47 -12.50 16.69
C TYR A 137 -13.46 -11.70 17.52
N ASP A 138 -12.38 -12.34 17.98
CA ASP A 138 -11.34 -11.68 18.77
C ASP A 138 -10.63 -10.57 17.99
N LEU A 139 -10.32 -10.82 16.71
CA LEU A 139 -9.74 -9.80 15.82
C LEU A 139 -10.68 -8.61 15.60
N LEU A 140 -11.99 -8.86 15.46
CA LEU A 140 -13.00 -7.81 15.32
C LEU A 140 -13.15 -7.00 16.61
N MET A 141 -13.06 -7.63 17.78
CA MET A 141 -13.06 -6.93 19.07
C MET A 141 -11.81 -6.07 19.27
N ARG A 142 -10.63 -6.60 18.91
CA ARG A 142 -9.40 -5.80 18.90
C ARG A 142 -9.52 -4.60 17.96
N LEU A 143 -10.04 -4.80 16.75
CA LEU A 143 -10.26 -3.73 15.77
C LEU A 143 -11.25 -2.67 16.27
N ASP A 144 -12.32 -3.08 16.93
CA ASP A 144 -13.30 -2.16 17.51
C ASP A 144 -12.66 -1.27 18.59
N GLY A 145 -11.79 -1.85 19.43
CA GLY A 145 -11.03 -1.13 20.47
C GLY A 145 -9.97 -0.15 19.97
N MET A 146 -9.54 -0.24 18.70
CA MET A 146 -8.54 0.70 18.16
C MET A 146 -9.08 2.14 18.03
N PRO A 147 -8.25 3.19 18.13
CA PRO A 147 -8.72 4.56 17.93
C PRO A 147 -9.27 4.82 16.52
N ASN A 148 -10.28 5.68 16.44
CA ASN A 148 -10.78 6.20 15.16
C ASN A 148 -9.95 7.43 14.75
N HIS A 149 -9.26 7.31 13.63
CA HIS A 149 -8.54 8.41 12.98
C HIS A 149 -9.04 8.60 11.54
N GLN A 150 -8.77 9.77 10.96
CA GLN A 150 -9.17 10.11 9.59
C GLN A 150 -7.95 10.35 8.68
N LYS A 151 -6.75 9.93 9.10
CA LYS A 151 -5.51 10.12 8.32
C LYS A 151 -5.63 9.37 7.01
N ILE A 152 -5.15 9.94 5.91
CA ILE A 152 -5.00 9.15 4.67
C ILE A 152 -3.91 8.10 4.91
N CYS A 153 -4.25 6.85 4.63
CA CYS A 153 -3.36 5.69 4.69
C CYS A 153 -3.25 5.10 3.28
N HIS A 154 -2.03 4.81 2.84
CA HIS A 154 -1.79 4.31 1.49
C HIS A 154 -2.24 2.84 1.34
N GLY A 155 -1.98 2.01 2.36
CA GLY A 155 -2.35 0.59 2.41
C GLY A 155 -1.48 -0.36 1.57
N ASP A 156 -0.39 0.16 1.01
CA ASP A 156 0.68 -0.55 0.26
C ASP A 156 1.93 0.35 0.10
N PHE A 157 2.31 1.07 1.16
CA PHE A 157 3.39 2.05 1.08
C PHE A 157 4.75 1.33 1.15
N VAL A 158 5.47 1.30 0.03
CA VAL A 158 6.78 0.64 -0.12
C VAL A 158 7.70 1.48 -1.00
N PRO A 159 9.04 1.36 -0.90
CA PRO A 159 9.97 2.21 -1.66
C PRO A 159 9.82 2.14 -3.19
N SER A 160 9.30 1.03 -3.74
CA SER A 160 9.04 0.93 -5.19
C SER A 160 7.83 1.74 -5.67
N ASN A 161 7.01 2.25 -4.76
CA ASN A 161 5.83 3.06 -5.04
C ASN A 161 6.10 4.56 -4.88
N VAL A 162 7.33 4.96 -4.56
CA VAL A 162 7.74 6.36 -4.43
C VAL A 162 8.76 6.68 -5.51
N ILE A 163 8.41 7.60 -6.41
CA ILE A 163 9.30 8.12 -7.44
C ILE A 163 9.96 9.40 -6.91
N VAL A 164 11.29 9.45 -6.96
CA VAL A 164 12.11 10.62 -6.69
C VAL A 164 12.40 11.31 -8.03
N ARG A 165 11.89 12.52 -8.19
CA ARG A 165 12.11 13.35 -9.38
C ARG A 165 13.54 13.90 -9.41
N PRO A 166 14.03 14.35 -10.59
CA PRO A 166 15.36 14.97 -10.70
C PRO A 166 15.58 16.19 -9.80
N ASP A 167 14.51 16.90 -9.42
CA ASP A 167 14.56 18.04 -8.50
C ASP A 167 14.53 17.66 -7.00
N GLY A 168 14.48 16.36 -6.69
CA GLY A 168 14.43 15.83 -5.33
C GLY A 168 13.02 15.72 -4.74
N THR A 169 11.97 16.15 -5.46
CA THR A 169 10.59 15.99 -4.98
C THR A 169 10.09 14.55 -5.14
N TYR A 170 9.10 14.17 -4.33
CA TYR A 170 8.53 12.82 -4.33
C TYR A 170 7.17 12.79 -5.00
N CYS A 171 6.88 11.69 -5.71
CA CYS A 171 5.57 11.37 -6.24
C CYS A 171 5.17 9.95 -5.83
N VAL A 172 3.99 9.80 -5.23
CA VAL A 172 3.54 8.53 -4.66
C VAL A 172 2.54 7.84 -5.59
N CYS A 173 2.82 6.58 -5.91
CA CYS A 173 2.11 5.78 -6.90
C CYS A 173 1.35 4.59 -6.27
N ASP A 174 0.44 3.99 -7.03
CA ASP A 174 -0.29 2.76 -6.67
C ASP A 174 -1.23 2.89 -5.44
N TRP A 175 -2.20 3.80 -5.54
CA TRP A 175 -3.21 4.09 -4.51
C TRP A 175 -4.37 3.08 -4.44
N ALA A 176 -4.21 1.88 -5.01
CA ALA A 176 -5.27 0.86 -5.10
C ALA A 176 -5.87 0.48 -3.73
N HIS A 177 -5.06 0.58 -2.67
CA HIS A 177 -5.42 0.15 -1.31
C HIS A 177 -5.69 1.30 -0.33
N ALA A 178 -5.78 2.55 -0.82
CA ALA A 178 -5.97 3.71 0.03
C ALA A 178 -7.23 3.64 0.90
N SER A 179 -7.12 4.16 2.12
CA SER A 179 -8.21 4.27 3.10
C SER A 179 -7.98 5.49 3.99
N GLN A 180 -9.00 5.88 4.76
CA GLN A 180 -8.83 6.80 5.89
C GLN A 180 -8.84 6.02 7.21
N GLY A 181 -7.92 6.32 8.12
CA GLY A 181 -7.78 5.55 9.36
C GLY A 181 -6.61 5.98 10.23
N ASP A 182 -6.07 5.03 10.97
CA ASP A 182 -4.88 5.23 11.80
C ASP A 182 -3.60 4.99 10.99
N GLY A 183 -2.65 5.91 11.15
CA GLY A 183 -1.33 5.83 10.53
C GLY A 183 -0.52 4.65 11.07
N SER A 184 -0.72 4.25 12.33
CA SER A 184 -0.05 3.07 12.89
C SER A 184 -0.47 1.78 12.21
N ALA A 185 -1.71 1.69 11.74
CA ALA A 185 -2.16 0.56 10.93
C ALA A 185 -1.54 0.56 9.53
N ASP A 186 -1.31 1.75 8.94
CA ASP A 186 -0.61 1.89 7.67
C ASP A 186 0.88 1.52 7.79
N CYS A 187 1.51 1.92 8.90
CA CYS A 187 2.87 1.48 9.25
C CYS A 187 2.95 -0.03 9.42
N ALA A 188 1.98 -0.64 10.13
CA ALA A 188 1.90 -2.09 10.28
C ALA A 188 1.79 -2.83 8.94
N VAL A 189 1.04 -2.29 7.97
CA VAL A 189 0.96 -2.84 6.60
C VAL A 189 2.31 -2.81 5.90
N SER A 190 3.02 -1.68 5.94
CA SER A 190 4.35 -1.56 5.35
C SER A 190 5.36 -2.49 6.01
N TYR A 191 5.39 -2.53 7.35
CA TYR A 191 6.25 -3.44 8.12
C TYR A 191 6.02 -4.90 7.75
N LEU A 192 4.75 -5.32 7.70
CA LEU A 192 4.37 -6.68 7.30
C LEU A 192 4.81 -6.96 5.85
N HIS A 193 4.65 -5.99 4.94
CA HIS A 193 5.10 -6.14 3.56
C HIS A 193 6.61 -6.41 3.48
N PHE A 194 7.44 -5.70 4.24
CA PHE A 194 8.89 -5.93 4.24
C PHE A 194 9.24 -7.32 4.80
N LYS A 195 8.57 -7.74 5.87
CA LYS A 195 8.74 -9.08 6.45
C LYS A 195 8.36 -10.20 5.46
N LEU A 196 7.24 -10.06 4.75
CA LEU A 196 6.80 -10.99 3.70
C LEU A 196 7.74 -11.04 2.48
N ASN A 197 8.70 -10.12 2.36
CA ASN A 197 9.72 -10.14 1.31
C ASN A 197 11.09 -10.55 1.84
N GLY A 198 11.16 -11.10 3.06
CA GLY A 198 12.41 -11.51 3.71
C GLY A 198 13.34 -10.36 4.09
N GLN A 199 12.81 -9.13 4.21
CA GLN A 199 13.60 -7.92 4.47
C GLN A 199 13.58 -7.58 5.96
N ASP A 200 14.01 -8.52 6.80
CA ASP A 200 13.83 -8.46 8.25
C ASP A 200 14.51 -7.26 8.92
N ASP A 201 15.75 -6.99 8.57
CA ASP A 201 16.51 -5.87 9.15
C ASP A 201 15.99 -4.53 8.66
N PHE A 202 15.58 -4.45 7.38
CA PHE A 202 14.91 -3.27 6.83
C PHE A 202 13.59 -3.00 7.54
N ALA A 203 12.78 -4.03 7.78
CA ALA A 203 11.51 -3.92 8.46
C ALA A 203 11.67 -3.37 9.89
N LYS A 204 12.63 -3.92 10.65
CA LYS A 204 12.93 -3.45 12.01
C LYS A 204 13.41 -2.01 12.03
N SER A 205 14.34 -1.66 11.12
CA SER A 205 14.85 -0.29 10.99
C SER A 205 13.71 0.69 10.66
N TYR A 206 12.88 0.35 9.67
CA TYR A 206 11.71 1.12 9.29
C TYR A 206 10.75 1.37 10.47
N LEU A 207 10.38 0.31 11.20
CA LEU A 207 9.45 0.43 12.33
C LEU A 207 10.01 1.33 13.43
N ASN A 208 11.29 1.17 13.77
CA ASN A 208 11.96 1.99 14.77
C ASN A 208 12.00 3.46 14.34
N THR A 209 12.42 3.74 13.10
CA THR A 209 12.44 5.11 12.56
C THR A 209 11.05 5.73 12.51
N TYR A 210 10.02 4.96 12.12
CA TYR A 210 8.63 5.43 12.14
C TYR A 210 8.18 5.80 13.55
N CYS A 211 8.40 4.92 14.52
CA CYS A 211 8.01 5.17 15.91
C CYS A 211 8.73 6.40 16.50
N GLU A 212 10.04 6.51 16.25
CA GLU A 212 10.85 7.65 16.68
C GLU A 212 10.32 8.98 16.11
N LEU A 213 10.14 9.06 14.79
CA LEU A 213 9.73 10.30 14.12
C LEU A 213 8.27 10.68 14.40
N GLN A 214 7.38 9.70 14.54
CA GLN A 214 5.97 9.94 14.86
C GLN A 214 5.73 10.24 16.35
N GLY A 215 6.68 9.93 17.23
CA GLY A 215 6.50 10.00 18.68
C GLY A 215 5.51 8.96 19.20
N THR A 216 5.53 7.75 18.63
CA THR A 216 4.70 6.61 19.07
C THR A 216 5.60 5.44 19.50
N THR A 217 5.01 4.35 19.97
CA THR A 217 5.77 3.18 20.44
C THR A 217 5.56 1.97 19.55
N VAL A 218 6.55 1.09 19.55
CA VAL A 218 6.48 -0.19 18.84
C VAL A 218 5.32 -1.03 19.38
N GLU A 219 5.05 -0.97 20.68
CA GLU A 219 3.93 -1.66 21.32
C GLU A 219 2.59 -1.19 20.77
N TYR A 220 2.40 0.12 20.60
CA TYR A 220 1.16 0.67 20.02
C TYR A 220 0.96 0.21 18.57
N VAL A 221 2.02 0.27 17.75
CA VAL A 221 1.95 -0.20 16.35
C VAL A 221 1.70 -1.71 16.29
N SER A 222 2.29 -2.48 17.21
CA SER A 222 2.17 -3.94 17.25
C SER A 222 0.75 -4.43 17.54
N GLN A 223 -0.10 -3.61 18.18
CA GLN A 223 -1.52 -3.92 18.36
C GLN A 223 -2.27 -4.09 17.02
N TRP A 224 -1.76 -3.50 15.95
CA TRP A 224 -2.32 -3.62 14.60
C TRP A 224 -1.84 -4.86 13.84
N PHE A 225 -0.78 -5.54 14.30
CA PHE A 225 -0.16 -6.65 13.55
C PHE A 225 -1.12 -7.83 13.31
N PRO A 226 -1.87 -8.34 14.32
CA PRO A 226 -2.82 -9.44 14.08
C PRO A 226 -3.94 -9.06 13.11
N ILE A 227 -4.45 -7.83 13.23
CA ILE A 227 -5.53 -7.30 12.39
C ILE A 227 -5.08 -7.20 10.93
N VAL A 228 -3.89 -6.61 10.71
CA VAL A 228 -3.32 -6.42 9.37
C VAL A 228 -2.91 -7.75 8.76
N ALA A 229 -2.36 -8.70 9.53
CA ALA A 229 -2.05 -10.04 9.05
C ALA A 229 -3.30 -10.79 8.59
N ALA A 230 -4.40 -10.73 9.35
CA ALA A 230 -5.68 -11.31 8.96
C ALA A 230 -6.26 -10.64 7.71
N ALA A 231 -6.10 -9.32 7.58
CA ALA A 231 -6.49 -8.62 6.36
C ALA A 231 -5.63 -9.07 5.15
N GLU A 232 -4.31 -9.24 5.28
CA GLU A 232 -3.47 -9.70 4.18
C GLU A 232 -3.83 -11.13 3.69
N LEU A 233 -4.35 -12.00 4.55
CA LEU A 233 -4.89 -13.31 4.12
C LEU A 233 -6.00 -13.14 3.08
N ALA A 234 -6.88 -12.14 3.24
CA ALA A 234 -7.97 -11.85 2.29
C ALA A 234 -7.47 -11.38 0.92
N ARG A 235 -6.22 -10.89 0.83
CA ARG A 235 -5.60 -10.44 -0.43
C ARG A 235 -5.03 -11.59 -1.26
N GLY A 236 -5.19 -12.84 -0.83
CA GLY A 236 -4.82 -14.01 -1.61
C GLY A 236 -3.31 -14.26 -1.69
N ARG A 237 -2.51 -13.71 -0.75
CA ARG A 237 -1.09 -14.04 -0.57
C ARG A 237 -0.94 -15.41 0.10
N VAL A 238 -1.53 -16.44 -0.50
CA VAL A 238 -1.59 -17.83 0.01
C VAL A 238 -0.19 -18.43 0.21
N VAL A 239 0.81 -17.92 -0.54
CA VAL A 239 2.21 -18.40 -0.49
C VAL A 239 2.83 -18.27 0.90
N GLU A 240 2.37 -17.33 1.73
CA GLU A 240 2.91 -17.12 3.09
C GLU A 240 1.82 -17.24 4.17
N LYS A 241 0.85 -18.12 3.94
CA LYS A 241 -0.27 -18.37 4.87
C LYS A 241 0.23 -18.66 6.28
N ASP A 242 1.21 -19.55 6.45
CA ASP A 242 1.71 -19.95 7.77
C ASP A 242 2.39 -18.79 8.52
N PHE A 243 3.11 -17.94 7.78
CA PHE A 243 3.71 -16.74 8.35
C PHE A 243 2.65 -15.77 8.85
N LEU A 244 1.62 -15.49 8.04
CA LEU A 244 0.50 -14.62 8.43
C LEU A 244 -0.29 -15.19 9.62
N LEU A 245 -0.51 -16.51 9.64
CA LEU A 245 -1.18 -17.18 10.77
C LEU A 245 -0.36 -17.04 12.07
N SER A 246 0.97 -17.16 11.99
CA SER A 246 1.82 -17.00 13.17
C SER A 246 1.67 -15.61 13.79
N TRP A 247 1.48 -14.56 12.99
CA TRP A 247 1.28 -13.20 13.48
C TRP A 247 -0.10 -12.94 14.07
N ILE A 248 -1.12 -13.69 13.63
CA ILE A 248 -2.46 -13.63 14.20
C ILE A 248 -2.45 -14.24 15.61
N SER A 249 -1.71 -15.35 15.79
CA SER A 249 -1.62 -16.07 17.07
C SER A 249 -0.73 -15.43 18.14
N VAL A 250 0.17 -14.51 17.77
CA VAL A 250 1.11 -13.87 18.72
C VAL A 250 0.42 -12.84 19.64
N GLY A 251 -0.89 -12.63 19.50
CA GLY A 251 -1.69 -11.75 20.34
C GLY A 251 -2.00 -12.24 21.76
N ASP A 252 -1.59 -13.47 22.13
CA ASP A 252 -1.96 -14.14 23.39
C ASP A 252 -0.77 -14.41 24.33
N TYR A 253 0.21 -13.51 24.40
CA TYR A 253 1.26 -13.59 25.43
C TYR A 253 1.09 -12.48 26.47
N GLU A 254 0.69 -12.90 27.68
CA GLU A 254 0.92 -12.20 28.95
C GLU A 254 2.40 -11.86 29.16
#